data_AF-A0A7S1LVF5-F1
#
_entry.id   AF-A0A7S1LVF5-F1
#
_cell.length_a   1.000
_cell.length_b   1.000
_cell.length_c   1.000
_cell.angle_alpha   90.00
_cell.angle_beta   90.00
_cell.angle_gamma   90.00
#
_symmetry.space_group_name_H-M   'P 1'
#
loop_
_entity.id
_entity.type
_entity.pdbx_description
1 polymer ?
#
loop_
_entity_poly.entity_id
_entity_poly.type
_entity_poly.pdbx_seq_one_letter_code
_entity_poly.pdbx_strand_id
1 'polypeptide(L)'
;VWLIIGVPCVVATALALSSTCGLACRPCRSHSSQTGDSSSFAASGAGRPIPSQSYGPLLDVSDTAVDVDSSVHRWVVWGSFGAILHGVLLAALGVFIILHANNEAEFTFLVDAFVALLMCASKLAVALCARTVHRHLSPLSRQVAKQWTLVLAFSKALTAFCALVLFIVYLVLAIRGVDANSGDGTRRILRSHPTMKEEEDGDHKPTPEEQAELCSAGFFMVWSFLLSLLSQSIAGFALFRVCRNASRMFGDPLVFHRTVHCWWGVLVGCTCGVGVALWLAAALCVFPSVDV
;
A
#
# COMPACT_ATOMS: atom_id res chain seq x y z
N VAL A 1 1.53 13.73 18.18
CA VAL A 1 0.64 13.54 16.99
C VAL A 1 1.02 12.30 16.19
N TRP A 2 2.28 12.14 15.76
CA TRP A 2 2.75 10.96 15.00
C TRP A 2 2.51 9.60 15.66
N LEU A 3 2.77 9.46 16.96
CA LEU A 3 2.44 8.24 17.71
C LEU A 3 0.92 7.96 17.73
N ILE A 4 0.09 9.00 17.89
CA ILE A 4 -1.38 8.88 17.96
C ILE A 4 -1.94 8.41 16.61
N ILE A 5 -1.38 8.88 15.49
CA ILE A 5 -1.81 8.49 14.14
C ILE A 5 -1.27 7.12 13.73
N GLY A 6 -0.03 6.78 14.14
CA GLY A 6 0.61 5.51 13.80
C GLY A 6 0.09 4.30 14.58
N VAL A 7 -0.26 4.49 15.86
CA VAL A 7 -0.74 3.39 16.74
C VAL A 7 -1.96 2.66 16.19
N PRO A 8 -3.02 3.31 15.68
CA PRO A 8 -4.13 2.63 15.02
C PRO A 8 -3.69 1.78 13.83
N CYS A 9 -2.69 2.23 13.06
CA CYS A 9 -2.15 1.47 11.93
C CYS A 9 -1.43 0.21 12.43
N VAL A 10 -0.56 0.35 13.44
CA VAL A 10 0.16 -0.79 14.06
C VAL A 10 -0.82 -1.78 14.70
N VAL A 11 -1.83 -1.29 15.44
CA VAL A 11 -2.86 -2.13 16.06
C VAL A 11 -3.70 -2.84 15.00
N ALA A 12 -4.14 -2.14 13.95
CA ALA A 12 -4.87 -2.77 12.84
C ALA A 12 -4.00 -3.83 12.14
N THR A 13 -2.70 -3.55 11.97
CA THR A 13 -1.73 -4.52 11.43
C THR A 13 -1.63 -5.74 12.34
N ALA A 14 -1.44 -5.54 13.64
CA ALA A 14 -1.30 -6.62 14.61
C ALA A 14 -2.58 -7.45 14.74
N LEU A 15 -3.76 -6.83 14.71
CA LEU A 15 -5.06 -7.52 14.70
C LEU A 15 -5.27 -8.30 13.41
N ALA A 16 -4.89 -7.72 12.26
CA ALA A 16 -4.98 -8.41 11.00
C ALA A 16 -4.00 -9.59 10.92
N LEU A 17 -2.74 -9.39 11.32
CA LEU A 17 -1.71 -10.42 11.37
C LEU A 17 -2.08 -11.51 12.38
N SER A 18 -2.56 -11.18 13.58
CA SER A 18 -2.99 -12.20 14.54
C SER A 18 -4.20 -12.99 14.03
N SER A 19 -5.15 -12.34 13.35
CA SER A 19 -6.28 -13.05 12.73
C SER A 19 -5.88 -13.94 11.54
N THR A 20 -4.78 -13.62 10.84
CA THR A 20 -4.33 -14.38 9.65
C THR A 20 -3.26 -15.41 10.00
N CYS A 21 -2.22 -15.03 10.74
CA CYS A 21 -1.14 -15.90 11.23
C CYS A 21 -1.60 -16.86 12.33
N GLY A 22 -2.61 -16.51 13.14
CA GLY A 22 -3.18 -17.42 14.15
C GLY A 22 -3.96 -18.59 13.55
N LEU A 23 -4.35 -18.50 12.27
CA LEU A 23 -5.15 -19.51 11.58
C LEU A 23 -4.39 -20.23 10.45
N ALA A 24 -3.35 -19.61 9.87
CA ALA A 24 -2.61 -20.15 8.73
C ALA A 24 -1.15 -20.47 9.08
N CYS A 25 -0.93 -21.66 9.65
CA CYS A 25 0.26 -22.52 9.44
C CYS A 25 0.25 -23.77 10.35
N ARG A 26 -0.92 -24.24 10.83
CA ARG A 26 -1.02 -25.68 11.07
C ARG A 26 -1.18 -26.32 9.70
N PRO A 27 -0.17 -27.03 9.16
CA PRO A 27 -0.40 -27.83 7.97
C PRO A 27 -1.61 -28.70 8.30
N CYS A 28 -2.69 -28.56 7.53
CA CYS A 28 -3.72 -29.58 7.46
C CYS A 28 -3.00 -30.85 7.00
N ARG A 29 -2.44 -31.59 7.96
CA ARG A 29 -2.03 -32.96 7.79
C ARG A 29 -3.31 -33.62 7.33
N SER A 30 -3.39 -33.90 6.02
CA SER A 30 -4.53 -34.57 5.43
C SER A 30 -4.63 -35.88 6.18
N HIS A 31 -5.54 -35.93 7.15
CA HIS A 31 -5.91 -37.17 7.79
C HIS A 31 -6.69 -37.92 6.72
N SER A 32 -5.94 -38.65 5.90
CA SER A 32 -6.41 -39.82 5.19
C SER A 32 -6.79 -40.85 6.25
N SER A 33 -7.92 -40.65 6.94
CA SER A 33 -8.70 -41.79 7.44
C SER A 33 -9.39 -42.34 6.19
N GLN A 34 -8.83 -43.38 5.58
CA GLN A 34 -9.33 -44.75 5.82
C GLN A 34 -10.86 -44.74 5.73
N THR A 35 -11.44 -44.88 4.53
CA THR A 35 -11.74 -46.19 3.93
C THR A 35 -11.99 -47.26 5.00
N GLY A 36 -13.26 -47.43 5.36
CA GLY A 36 -13.71 -48.50 6.26
C GLY A 36 -15.12 -48.25 6.77
N ASP A 37 -16.11 -48.44 5.89
CA ASP A 37 -17.18 -49.43 6.11
C ASP A 37 -18.43 -49.10 5.31
N SER A 38 -18.56 -49.89 4.24
CA SER A 38 -19.81 -50.15 3.55
C SER A 38 -20.65 -51.08 4.41
N SER A 39 -21.68 -50.57 5.07
CA SER A 39 -22.80 -51.41 5.50
C SER A 39 -24.09 -50.60 5.65
N SER A 40 -24.92 -50.72 4.61
CA SER A 40 -26.37 -50.91 4.68
C SER A 40 -27.15 -50.15 5.76
N PHE A 41 -27.85 -49.09 5.35
CA PHE A 41 -29.15 -48.81 5.95
C PHE A 41 -30.17 -48.55 4.84
N ALA A 42 -31.06 -49.53 4.70
CA ALA A 42 -32.18 -49.52 3.80
C ALA A 42 -33.20 -48.45 4.22
N ALA A 43 -33.91 -47.99 3.19
CA ALA A 43 -35.04 -47.09 3.21
C ALA A 43 -36.07 -47.41 4.29
N SER A 44 -36.66 -46.36 4.88
CA SER A 44 -38.08 -46.01 4.71
C SER A 44 -38.48 -44.96 5.74
N GLY A 45 -38.96 -43.80 5.31
CA GLY A 45 -39.39 -42.74 6.21
C GLY A 45 -39.82 -41.48 5.48
N ALA A 46 -41.10 -41.46 5.08
CA ALA A 46 -41.91 -40.37 4.56
C ALA A 46 -41.25 -38.97 4.48
N GLY A 47 -41.09 -38.50 3.23
CA GLY A 47 -40.59 -37.19 2.89
C GLY A 47 -41.41 -36.06 3.50
N ARG A 48 -40.81 -35.37 4.48
CA ARG A 48 -41.16 -33.99 4.79
C ARG A 48 -40.53 -33.14 3.70
N PRO A 49 -41.29 -32.41 2.86
CA PRO A 49 -40.71 -31.53 1.85
C PRO A 49 -39.85 -30.51 2.59
N ILE A 50 -38.52 -30.63 2.44
CA ILE A 50 -37.57 -29.64 2.91
C ILE A 50 -37.89 -28.37 2.11
N PRO A 51 -38.30 -27.27 2.74
CA PRO A 51 -38.64 -26.06 2.01
C PRO A 51 -37.38 -25.53 1.33
N SER A 52 -37.28 -25.74 0.03
CA SER A 52 -36.24 -25.20 -0.85
C SER A 52 -36.28 -23.66 -0.96
N GLN A 53 -37.16 -22.99 -0.20
CA GLN A 53 -37.36 -21.55 -0.20
C GLN A 53 -36.29 -20.74 0.54
N SER A 54 -35.37 -21.36 1.28
CA SER A 54 -34.37 -20.59 2.06
C SER A 54 -33.35 -19.81 1.21
N TYR A 55 -33.31 -20.05 -0.11
CA TYR A 55 -32.49 -19.32 -1.07
C TYR A 55 -33.29 -18.50 -2.09
N GLY A 56 -34.63 -18.52 -2.03
CA GLY A 56 -35.51 -17.83 -3.00
C GLY A 56 -35.23 -16.33 -3.19
N PRO A 57 -34.98 -15.54 -2.13
CA PRO A 57 -34.69 -14.11 -2.27
C PRO A 57 -33.31 -13.79 -2.90
N LEU A 58 -32.42 -14.78 -3.04
CA LEU A 58 -31.09 -14.58 -3.63
C LEU A 58 -31.11 -14.62 -5.15
N LEU A 59 -32.20 -15.12 -5.77
CA LEU A 59 -32.34 -15.22 -7.22
C LEU A 59 -32.95 -13.95 -7.85
N ASP A 60 -33.76 -13.19 -7.11
CA ASP A 60 -34.36 -11.92 -7.58
C ASP A 60 -33.37 -10.75 -7.67
N VAL A 61 -32.10 -10.94 -7.28
CA VAL A 61 -31.04 -9.92 -7.39
C VAL A 61 -30.49 -9.80 -8.83
N SER A 62 -30.95 -10.64 -9.75
CA SER A 62 -30.32 -10.82 -11.06
C SER A 62 -30.26 -9.54 -11.93
N ASP A 63 -31.26 -8.66 -11.85
CA ASP A 63 -31.29 -7.44 -12.69
C ASP A 63 -30.48 -6.28 -12.11
N THR A 64 -30.40 -6.16 -10.78
CA THR A 64 -29.51 -5.15 -10.14
C THR A 64 -28.05 -5.58 -10.14
N ALA A 65 -27.76 -6.87 -10.31
CA ALA A 65 -26.41 -7.41 -10.36
C ALA A 65 -25.61 -6.91 -11.56
N VAL A 66 -26.25 -6.69 -12.72
CA VAL A 66 -25.56 -6.31 -13.97
C VAL A 66 -24.92 -4.92 -13.86
N ASP A 67 -25.63 -3.93 -13.31
CA ASP A 67 -25.09 -2.57 -13.17
C ASP A 67 -24.03 -2.47 -12.04
N VAL A 68 -24.20 -3.27 -10.99
CA VAL A 68 -23.24 -3.34 -9.88
C VAL A 68 -21.89 -3.90 -10.32
N ASP A 69 -21.89 -4.98 -11.13
CA ASP A 69 -20.64 -5.60 -11.59
C ASP A 69 -19.84 -4.66 -12.50
N SER A 70 -20.51 -3.86 -13.35
CA SER A 70 -19.85 -2.88 -14.23
C SER A 70 -19.10 -1.80 -13.43
N SER A 71 -19.75 -1.29 -12.38
CA SER A 71 -19.19 -0.28 -11.49
C SER A 71 -17.99 -0.82 -10.73
N VAL A 72 -18.13 -1.98 -10.07
CA VAL A 72 -17.05 -2.58 -9.28
C VAL A 72 -15.85 -2.91 -10.17
N HIS A 73 -16.10 -3.44 -11.37
CA HIS A 73 -15.03 -3.72 -12.33
C HIS A 73 -14.25 -2.45 -12.69
N ARG A 74 -14.95 -1.35 -12.99
CA ARG A 74 -14.31 -0.05 -13.28
C ARG A 74 -13.47 0.42 -12.09
N TRP A 75 -13.97 0.34 -10.87
CA TRP A 75 -13.23 0.75 -9.67
C TRP A 75 -12.01 -0.11 -9.40
N VAL A 76 -12.09 -1.43 -9.58
CA VAL A 76 -10.95 -2.33 -9.42
C VAL A 76 -9.86 -2.00 -10.45
N VAL A 77 -10.26 -1.71 -11.70
CA VAL A 77 -9.32 -1.28 -12.75
C VAL A 77 -8.67 0.06 -12.39
N TRP A 78 -9.45 1.06 -11.99
CA TRP A 78 -8.94 2.38 -11.63
C TRP A 78 -8.06 2.36 -10.37
N GLY A 79 -8.46 1.60 -9.34
CA GLY A 79 -7.67 1.42 -8.13
C GLY A 79 -6.35 0.68 -8.40
N SER A 80 -6.37 -0.33 -9.28
CA SER A 80 -5.16 -1.02 -9.72
C SER A 80 -4.26 -0.09 -10.52
N PHE A 81 -4.83 0.70 -11.43
CA PHE A 81 -4.09 1.70 -12.20
C PHE A 81 -3.43 2.74 -11.29
N GLY A 82 -4.16 3.27 -10.30
CA GLY A 82 -3.61 4.21 -9.32
C GLY A 82 -2.47 3.59 -8.49
N ALA A 83 -2.59 2.33 -8.09
CA ALA A 83 -1.52 1.62 -7.38
C ALA A 83 -0.27 1.40 -8.25
N ILE A 84 -0.46 1.04 -9.52
CA ILE A 84 0.64 0.88 -10.49
C ILE A 84 1.30 2.24 -10.76
N LEU A 85 0.51 3.28 -11.03
CA LEU A 85 1.02 4.63 -11.28
C LEU A 85 1.82 5.15 -10.08
N HIS A 86 1.33 4.95 -8.86
CA HIS A 86 2.07 5.27 -7.64
C HIS A 86 3.39 4.51 -7.55
N GLY A 87 3.41 3.21 -7.87
CA GLY A 87 4.64 2.41 -7.90
C GLY A 87 5.64 2.91 -8.94
N VAL A 88 5.17 3.26 -10.14
CA VAL A 88 6.01 3.81 -11.22
C VAL A 88 6.58 5.18 -10.84
N LEU A 89 5.77 6.07 -10.25
CA LEU A 89 6.24 7.38 -9.78
C LEU A 89 7.30 7.26 -8.69
N LEU A 90 7.11 6.33 -7.73
CA LEU A 90 8.12 6.05 -6.72
C LEU A 90 9.41 5.46 -7.32
N ALA A 91 9.29 4.55 -8.28
CA ALA A 91 10.45 4.00 -8.97
C ALA A 91 11.20 5.08 -9.76
N ALA A 92 10.47 5.96 -10.46
CA ALA A 92 11.05 7.10 -11.16
C ALA A 92 11.76 8.05 -10.19
N LEU A 93 11.15 8.35 -9.04
CA LEU A 93 11.77 9.16 -7.98
C LEU A 93 13.05 8.49 -7.46
N GLY A 94 13.02 7.17 -7.19
CA GLY A 94 14.19 6.42 -6.72
C GLY A 94 15.33 6.39 -7.74
N VAL A 95 15.02 6.16 -9.02
CA VAL A 95 16.02 6.22 -10.11
C VAL A 95 16.60 7.63 -10.23
N PHE A 96 15.75 8.65 -10.15
CA PHE A 96 16.16 10.03 -10.21
C PHE A 96 17.12 10.40 -9.06
N ILE A 97 16.80 9.96 -7.84
CA ILE A 97 17.67 10.09 -6.67
C ILE A 97 19.02 9.39 -6.90
N ILE A 98 19.02 8.14 -7.39
CA ILE A 98 20.27 7.38 -7.66
C ILE A 98 21.14 8.09 -8.72
N LEU A 99 20.53 8.59 -9.79
CA LEU A 99 21.26 9.29 -10.86
C LEU A 99 21.94 10.55 -10.34
N HIS A 100 21.30 11.28 -9.41
CA HIS A 100 21.90 12.45 -8.77
C HIS A 100 22.93 12.09 -7.70
N ALA A 101 22.81 10.95 -7.02
CA ALA A 101 23.73 10.50 -5.98
C ALA A 101 25.14 10.12 -6.51
N ASN A 102 25.27 9.84 -7.80
CA ASN A 102 26.56 9.52 -8.44
C ASN A 102 27.60 10.68 -8.41
N ASN A 103 27.21 11.87 -7.93
CA ASN A 103 28.08 13.04 -7.77
C ASN A 103 28.55 13.25 -6.31
N GLU A 104 28.96 12.19 -5.61
CA GLU A 104 29.57 12.20 -4.25
C GLU A 104 28.63 12.24 -3.03
N ALA A 105 27.32 11.97 -3.16
CA ALA A 105 26.38 12.11 -2.03
C ALA A 105 25.89 10.77 -1.41
N GLU A 106 26.26 10.58 -0.15
CA GLU A 106 25.57 9.98 1.01
C GLU A 106 24.68 8.71 0.89
N PHE A 107 24.94 7.75 1.79
CA PHE A 107 24.26 6.46 1.98
C PHE A 107 22.71 6.55 2.14
N THR A 108 22.19 7.69 2.59
CA THR A 108 20.76 7.95 2.83
C THR A 108 19.91 7.85 1.56
N PHE A 109 20.42 8.29 0.41
CA PHE A 109 19.70 8.27 -0.87
C PHE A 109 19.44 6.85 -1.40
N LEU A 110 20.36 5.92 -1.14
CA LEU A 110 20.23 4.52 -1.56
C LEU A 110 19.13 3.79 -0.75
N VAL A 111 19.03 4.11 0.54
CA VAL A 111 17.97 3.58 1.41
C VAL A 111 16.60 4.04 0.91
N ASP A 112 16.45 5.32 0.56
CA ASP A 112 15.20 5.87 0.03
C ASP A 112 14.80 5.22 -1.30
N ALA A 113 15.76 5.01 -2.21
CA ALA A 113 15.50 4.31 -3.46
C ALA A 113 15.07 2.84 -3.24
N PHE A 114 15.71 2.14 -2.30
CA PHE A 114 15.34 0.78 -1.95
C PHE A 114 13.92 0.71 -1.33
N VAL A 115 13.60 1.63 -0.42
CA VAL A 115 12.26 1.75 0.17
C VAL A 115 11.22 2.04 -0.92
N ALA A 116 11.52 2.93 -1.87
CA ALA A 116 10.65 3.24 -2.99
C ALA A 116 10.37 2.00 -3.88
N LEU A 117 11.40 1.20 -4.18
CA LEU A 117 11.27 -0.06 -4.93
C LEU A 117 10.45 -1.10 -4.17
N LEU A 118 10.68 -1.26 -2.86
CA LEU A 118 9.92 -2.17 -2.01
C LEU A 118 8.44 -1.75 -1.94
N MET A 119 8.18 -0.44 -1.87
CA MET A 119 6.83 0.09 -1.99
C MET A 119 6.21 -0.19 -3.35
N CYS A 120 6.94 -0.03 -4.45
CA CYS A 120 6.46 -0.37 -5.79
C CYS A 120 6.05 -1.85 -5.87
N ALA A 121 6.93 -2.76 -5.44
CA ALA A 121 6.66 -4.19 -5.40
C ALA A 121 5.45 -4.54 -4.54
N SER A 122 5.32 -3.93 -3.35
CA SER A 122 4.18 -4.14 -2.46
C SER A 122 2.85 -3.66 -3.07
N LYS A 123 2.85 -2.53 -3.81
CA LYS A 123 1.65 -1.98 -4.46
C LYS A 123 1.23 -2.86 -5.64
N LEU A 124 2.20 -3.37 -6.41
CA LEU A 124 1.95 -4.33 -7.47
C LEU A 124 1.36 -5.63 -6.90
N ALA A 125 1.93 -6.16 -5.82
CA ALA A 125 1.40 -7.33 -5.12
C ALA A 125 -0.04 -7.09 -4.65
N VAL A 126 -0.33 -5.94 -4.04
CA VAL A 126 -1.71 -5.56 -3.62
C VAL A 126 -2.67 -5.51 -4.80
N ALA A 127 -2.26 -4.94 -5.94
CA ALA A 127 -3.09 -4.89 -7.14
C ALA A 127 -3.38 -6.29 -7.71
N LEU A 128 -2.37 -7.15 -7.77
CA LEU A 128 -2.52 -8.54 -8.23
C LEU A 128 -3.39 -9.37 -7.27
N CYS A 129 -3.22 -9.19 -5.95
CA CYS A 129 -4.05 -9.81 -4.93
C CYS A 129 -5.50 -9.35 -5.09
N ALA A 130 -5.75 -8.04 -5.15
CA ALA A 130 -7.11 -7.50 -5.30
C ALA A 130 -7.80 -8.02 -6.56
N ARG A 131 -7.09 -8.10 -7.69
CA ARG A 131 -7.61 -8.68 -8.93
C ARG A 131 -7.94 -10.17 -8.79
N THR A 132 -7.10 -10.92 -8.09
CA THR A 132 -7.29 -12.36 -7.85
C THR A 132 -8.47 -12.60 -6.93
N VAL A 133 -8.55 -11.88 -5.80
CA VAL A 133 -9.68 -11.94 -4.87
C VAL A 133 -10.98 -11.59 -5.59
N HIS A 134 -11.00 -10.51 -6.37
CA HIS A 134 -12.19 -10.10 -7.13
C HIS A 134 -12.70 -11.18 -8.08
N ARG A 135 -11.80 -11.92 -8.74
CA ARG A 135 -12.18 -13.04 -9.62
C ARG A 135 -12.86 -14.18 -8.89
N HIS A 136 -12.52 -14.42 -7.62
CA HIS A 136 -13.07 -15.52 -6.82
C HIS A 136 -14.30 -15.13 -5.98
N LEU A 137 -14.59 -13.83 -5.84
CA LEU A 137 -15.75 -13.35 -5.10
C LEU A 137 -17.05 -13.62 -5.87
N SER A 138 -18.03 -14.19 -5.19
CA SER A 138 -19.40 -14.36 -5.70
C SER A 138 -20.09 -13.00 -5.91
N PRO A 139 -21.05 -12.87 -6.84
CA PRO A 139 -21.74 -11.61 -7.11
C PRO A 139 -22.35 -10.95 -5.86
N LEU A 140 -22.93 -11.77 -4.98
CA LEU A 140 -23.50 -11.32 -3.72
C LEU A 140 -22.45 -10.68 -2.79
N SER A 141 -21.28 -11.31 -2.67
CA SER A 141 -20.18 -10.77 -1.85
C SER A 141 -19.62 -9.47 -2.42
N ARG A 142 -19.64 -9.31 -3.76
CA ARG A 142 -19.23 -8.05 -4.42
C ARG A 142 -20.16 -6.89 -4.08
N GLN A 143 -21.47 -7.14 -4.01
CA GLN A 143 -22.44 -6.11 -3.69
C GLN A 143 -22.24 -5.54 -2.28
N VAL A 144 -21.97 -6.41 -1.30
CA VAL A 144 -21.67 -5.99 0.08
C VAL A 144 -20.29 -5.34 0.21
N ALA A 145 -19.31 -5.79 -0.59
CA ALA A 145 -17.98 -5.20 -0.63
C ALA A 145 -17.96 -3.83 -1.34
N LYS A 146 -18.92 -3.52 -2.23
CA LYS A 146 -18.90 -2.33 -3.12
C LYS A 146 -18.53 -1.04 -2.40
N GLN A 147 -19.20 -0.72 -1.29
CA GLN A 147 -18.96 0.52 -0.54
C GLN A 147 -17.52 0.58 0.00
N TRP A 148 -17.02 -0.52 0.55
CA TRP A 148 -15.67 -0.58 1.11
C TRP A 148 -14.58 -0.64 0.04
N THR A 149 -14.86 -1.27 -1.10
CA THR A 149 -13.98 -1.27 -2.27
C THR A 149 -13.82 0.14 -2.84
N LEU A 150 -14.89 0.95 -2.84
CA LEU A 150 -14.83 2.36 -3.25
C LEU A 150 -13.92 3.16 -2.31
N VAL A 151 -14.10 3.01 -1.00
CA VAL A 151 -13.25 3.66 0.01
C VAL A 151 -11.77 3.27 -0.19
N LEU A 152 -11.49 2.00 -0.47
CA LEU A 152 -10.14 1.52 -0.75
C LEU A 152 -9.58 2.12 -2.04
N ALA A 153 -10.36 2.14 -3.12
CA ALA A 153 -9.93 2.73 -4.39
C ALA A 153 -9.63 4.22 -4.24
N PHE A 154 -10.51 4.97 -3.57
CA PHE A 154 -10.32 6.39 -3.27
C PHE A 154 -9.05 6.64 -2.44
N SER A 155 -8.83 5.85 -1.39
CA SER A 155 -7.61 5.89 -0.59
C SER A 155 -6.34 5.69 -1.45
N LYS A 156 -6.33 4.69 -2.34
CA LYS A 156 -5.17 4.44 -3.22
C LYS A 156 -4.97 5.57 -4.22
N ALA A 157 -6.04 6.12 -4.80
CA ALA A 157 -5.97 7.27 -5.69
C ALA A 157 -5.40 8.52 -4.98
N LEU A 158 -5.85 8.79 -3.76
CA LEU A 158 -5.32 9.89 -2.95
C LEU A 158 -3.82 9.70 -2.67
N THR A 159 -3.39 8.47 -2.37
CA THR A 159 -1.97 8.17 -2.16
C THR A 159 -1.15 8.39 -3.44
N ALA A 160 -1.67 7.96 -4.59
CA ALA A 160 -1.06 8.19 -5.90
C ALA A 160 -0.91 9.69 -6.21
N PHE A 161 -1.94 10.47 -5.89
CA PHE A 161 -1.90 11.93 -6.04
C PHE A 161 -0.83 12.57 -5.13
N CYS A 162 -0.73 12.14 -3.87
CA CYS A 162 0.31 12.63 -2.96
C CYS A 162 1.72 12.34 -3.50
N ALA A 163 1.95 11.11 -3.98
CA ALA A 163 3.23 10.72 -4.58
C ALA A 163 3.55 11.52 -5.84
N LEU A 164 2.54 11.84 -6.67
CA LEU A 164 2.72 12.69 -7.84
C LEU A 164 3.13 14.12 -7.45
N VAL A 165 2.48 14.70 -6.44
CA VAL A 165 2.83 16.03 -5.92
C VAL A 165 4.26 16.04 -5.41
N LEU A 166 4.66 15.02 -4.63
CA LEU A 166 6.05 14.88 -4.17
C LEU A 166 7.02 14.78 -5.34
N PHE A 167 6.73 13.92 -6.32
CA PHE A 167 7.56 13.78 -7.51
C PHE A 167 7.77 15.13 -8.23
N ILE A 168 6.71 15.93 -8.38
CA ILE A 168 6.80 17.26 -9.01
C ILE A 168 7.68 18.21 -8.17
N VAL A 169 7.49 18.25 -6.84
CA VAL A 169 8.31 19.09 -5.95
C VAL A 169 9.79 18.71 -6.06
N TYR A 170 10.11 17.41 -5.97
CA TYR A 170 11.48 16.93 -6.10
C TYR A 170 12.09 17.21 -7.48
N LEU A 171 11.31 17.04 -8.55
CA LEU A 171 11.75 17.35 -9.90
C LEU A 171 12.09 18.84 -10.05
N VAL A 172 11.26 19.74 -9.50
CA VAL A 172 11.51 21.19 -9.52
C VAL A 172 12.76 21.55 -8.74
N LEU A 173 12.94 20.99 -7.54
CA LEU A 173 14.13 21.22 -6.72
C LEU A 173 15.40 20.74 -7.41
N ALA A 174 15.34 19.60 -8.09
CA ALA A 174 16.50 19.08 -8.77
C ALA A 174 16.85 19.86 -10.03
N ILE A 175 15.85 20.33 -10.80
CA ILE A 175 16.10 21.22 -11.94
C ILE A 175 16.78 22.52 -11.45
N ARG A 176 16.25 23.13 -10.37
CA ARG A 176 16.84 24.36 -9.79
C ARG A 176 18.20 24.12 -9.15
N GLY A 177 18.40 22.98 -8.49
CA GLY A 177 19.68 22.61 -7.88
C GLY A 177 20.76 22.32 -8.91
N VAL A 178 20.40 21.80 -10.08
CA VAL A 178 21.31 21.69 -11.23
C VAL A 178 21.77 23.07 -11.69
N ASP A 179 20.88 24.08 -11.70
CA ASP A 179 21.25 25.46 -12.05
C ASP A 179 22.19 26.09 -11.01
N ALA A 180 21.98 25.80 -9.72
CA ALA A 180 22.86 26.27 -8.64
C ALA A 180 24.30 25.74 -8.80
N ASN A 181 24.47 24.49 -9.24
CA ASN A 181 25.78 23.89 -9.44
C ASN A 181 26.43 24.26 -10.80
N SER A 182 25.61 24.55 -11.81
CA SER A 182 26.07 24.92 -13.16
C SER A 182 26.78 26.29 -13.20
N GLY A 183 26.42 27.18 -12.27
CA GLY A 183 26.99 28.53 -12.16
C GLY A 183 28.43 28.58 -11.62
N ASP A 184 28.82 27.65 -10.75
CA ASP A 184 30.10 27.76 -10.03
C ASP A 184 31.21 26.82 -10.58
N GLY A 185 30.85 25.64 -11.10
CA GLY A 185 31.81 24.70 -11.69
C GLY A 185 32.43 25.18 -13.00
N THR A 186 31.63 25.81 -13.88
CA THR A 186 32.12 26.26 -15.20
C THR A 186 33.00 27.51 -15.10
N ARG A 187 32.84 28.32 -14.05
CA ARG A 187 33.72 29.47 -13.77
C ARG A 187 35.06 29.07 -13.15
N ARG A 188 35.15 27.97 -12.39
CA ARG A 188 36.42 27.51 -11.80
C ARG A 188 37.38 26.93 -12.84
N ILE A 189 36.89 26.26 -13.88
CA ILE A 189 37.76 25.64 -14.91
C ILE A 189 38.47 26.70 -15.77
N LEU A 190 37.84 27.86 -16.01
CA LEU A 190 38.45 28.99 -16.75
C LEU A 190 39.32 29.92 -15.89
N ARG A 191 39.39 29.71 -14.56
CA ARG A 191 40.18 30.53 -13.63
C ARG A 191 41.45 29.85 -13.15
N SER A 192 41.88 28.77 -13.81
CA SER A 192 43.19 28.13 -13.65
C SER A 192 44.35 29.01 -14.19
N HIS A 193 44.32 30.31 -13.87
CA HIS A 193 45.49 31.16 -13.94
C HIS A 193 46.16 31.14 -12.55
N PRO A 194 47.41 30.67 -12.44
CA PRO A 194 48.07 30.45 -11.16
C PRO A 194 48.53 31.79 -10.58
N THR A 195 47.72 32.40 -9.73
CA THR A 195 48.23 33.36 -8.75
C THR A 195 47.80 32.90 -7.37
N MET A 196 48.74 32.23 -6.70
CA MET A 196 48.66 31.82 -5.30
C MET A 196 48.23 32.97 -4.40
N LYS A 197 47.00 32.92 -3.92
CA LYS A 197 46.67 33.29 -2.55
C LYS A 197 45.78 32.19 -2.03
N GLU A 198 46.14 31.61 -0.89
CA GLU A 198 45.28 30.75 -0.08
C GLU A 198 44.02 31.55 0.25
N GLU A 199 43.03 31.47 -0.64
CA GLU A 199 41.70 31.98 -0.39
C GLU A 199 41.02 30.89 0.42
N GLU A 200 40.86 31.16 1.71
CA GLU A 200 40.16 30.32 2.67
C GLU A 200 38.93 29.70 2.01
N ASP A 201 38.86 28.37 2.07
CA ASP A 201 37.74 27.56 1.62
C ASP A 201 36.51 27.99 2.43
N GLY A 202 35.86 29.04 1.93
CA GLY A 202 34.77 29.72 2.60
C GLY A 202 33.56 28.80 2.58
N ASP A 203 33.36 28.11 3.70
CA ASP A 203 32.20 27.28 4.02
C ASP A 203 30.92 28.01 3.57
N HIS A 204 30.41 27.63 2.39
CA HIS A 204 29.32 28.34 1.73
C HIS A 204 28.03 28.01 2.47
N LYS A 205 27.70 28.82 3.47
CA LYS A 205 26.44 28.68 4.20
C LYS A 205 25.28 28.94 3.23
N PRO A 206 24.24 28.08 3.23
CA PRO A 206 23.07 28.27 2.39
C PRO A 206 22.43 29.63 2.68
N THR A 207 21.97 30.26 1.61
CA THR A 207 21.24 31.53 1.69
C THR A 207 19.90 31.32 2.40
N PRO A 208 19.32 32.37 3.02
CA PRO A 208 18.01 32.26 3.69
C PRO A 208 16.88 31.83 2.75
N GLU A 209 17.00 32.13 1.44
CA GLU A 209 16.03 31.71 0.43
C GLU A 209 16.11 30.20 0.17
N GLU A 210 17.32 29.65 0.01
CA GLU A 210 17.53 28.20 -0.14
C GLU A 210 17.05 27.43 1.09
N GLN A 211 17.31 27.96 2.29
CA GLN A 211 16.82 27.36 3.54
C GLN A 211 15.29 27.36 3.61
N ALA A 212 14.63 28.43 3.14
CA ALA A 212 13.18 28.51 3.09
C ALA A 212 12.58 27.51 2.08
N GLU A 213 13.21 27.32 0.91
CA GLU A 213 12.79 26.33 -0.08
C GLU A 213 12.92 24.89 0.45
N LEU A 214 14.06 24.57 1.08
CA LEU A 214 14.29 23.27 1.71
C LEU A 214 13.28 22.99 2.84
N CYS A 215 12.99 24.00 3.67
CA CYS A 215 12.01 23.89 4.75
C CYS A 215 10.59 23.65 4.20
N SER A 216 10.22 24.36 3.12
CA SER A 216 8.94 24.18 2.42
C SER A 216 8.82 22.77 1.83
N ALA A 217 9.87 22.29 1.16
CA ALA A 217 9.91 20.93 0.61
C ALA A 217 9.76 19.85 1.70
N GLY A 218 10.49 20.01 2.81
CA GLY A 218 10.36 19.14 3.98
C GLY A 218 8.94 19.14 4.55
N PHE A 219 8.31 20.32 4.65
CA PHE A 219 6.92 20.43 5.10
C PHE A 219 5.94 19.67 4.19
N PHE A 220 6.05 19.83 2.86
CA PHE A 220 5.22 19.09 1.90
C PHE A 220 5.46 17.57 1.95
N MET A 221 6.70 17.15 2.19
CA MET A 221 7.07 15.74 2.37
C MET A 221 6.37 15.14 3.58
N VAL A 222 6.51 15.78 4.74
CA VAL A 222 5.89 15.38 6.02
C VAL A 222 4.36 15.30 5.90
N TRP A 223 3.73 16.30 5.26
CA TRP A 223 2.29 16.29 5.01
C TRP A 223 1.83 15.16 4.09
N SER A 224 2.59 14.90 3.03
CA SER A 224 2.29 13.81 2.10
C SER A 224 2.43 12.44 2.76
N PHE A 225 3.39 12.27 3.67
CA PHE A 225 3.50 11.07 4.50
C PHE A 225 2.34 10.92 5.48
N LEU A 226 1.94 11.98 6.17
CA LEU A 226 0.76 11.96 7.05
C LEU A 226 -0.51 11.57 6.29
N LEU A 227 -0.74 12.16 5.13
CA LEU A 227 -1.91 11.87 4.30
C LEU A 227 -1.87 10.43 3.77
N SER A 228 -0.69 9.93 3.42
CA SER A 228 -0.48 8.53 3.03
C SER A 228 -0.73 7.55 4.18
N LEU A 229 -0.30 7.87 5.40
CA LEU A 229 -0.56 7.07 6.60
C LEU A 229 -2.05 7.01 6.94
N LEU A 230 -2.72 8.16 6.91
CA LEU A 230 -4.16 8.23 7.11
C LEU A 230 -4.89 7.38 6.06
N SER A 231 -4.51 7.54 4.80
CA SER A 231 -5.07 6.78 3.70
C SER A 231 -4.88 5.26 3.87
N GLN A 232 -3.68 4.82 4.27
CA GLN A 232 -3.41 3.39 4.50
C GLN A 232 -4.15 2.83 5.70
N SER A 233 -4.36 3.64 6.74
CA SER A 233 -5.17 3.27 7.90
C SER A 233 -6.64 3.09 7.50
N ILE A 234 -7.18 3.99 6.68
CA ILE A 234 -8.54 3.86 6.11
C ILE A 234 -8.65 2.60 5.25
N ALA A 235 -7.65 2.30 4.42
CA ALA A 235 -7.62 1.08 3.60
C ALA A 235 -7.59 -0.18 4.47
N GLY A 236 -6.75 -0.22 5.51
CA GLY A 236 -6.70 -1.35 6.47
C GLY A 236 -8.04 -1.57 7.17
N PHE A 237 -8.70 -0.48 7.61
CA PHE A 237 -10.03 -0.56 8.22
C PHE A 237 -11.10 -1.05 7.23
N ALA A 238 -11.05 -0.60 5.98
CA ALA A 238 -11.95 -1.07 4.93
C ALA A 238 -11.78 -2.58 4.69
N LEU A 239 -10.54 -3.07 4.63
CA LEU A 239 -10.25 -4.51 4.50
C LEU A 239 -10.82 -5.31 5.68
N PHE A 240 -10.61 -4.83 6.91
CA PHE A 240 -11.19 -5.46 8.11
C PHE A 240 -12.71 -5.55 8.05
N ARG A 241 -13.39 -4.47 7.61
CA ARG A 241 -14.85 -4.44 7.44
C ARG A 241 -15.33 -5.41 6.36
N VAL A 242 -14.61 -5.50 5.23
CA VAL A 242 -14.91 -6.48 4.17
C VAL A 242 -14.81 -7.91 4.73
N CYS A 243 -13.73 -8.24 5.45
CA CYS A 243 -13.56 -9.56 6.05
C CYS A 243 -14.69 -9.90 7.03
N ARG A 244 -15.03 -8.98 7.94
CA ARG A 244 -16.08 -9.19 8.94
C ARG A 244 -17.46 -9.36 8.32
N ASN A 245 -17.75 -8.60 7.26
CA ASN A 245 -19.03 -8.72 6.55
C ASN A 245 -19.09 -10.03 5.77
N ALA A 246 -18.01 -10.42 5.09
CA ALA A 246 -17.93 -11.70 4.39
C ALA A 246 -18.11 -12.87 5.35
N SER A 247 -17.42 -12.88 6.50
CA SER A 247 -17.56 -13.96 7.49
C SER A 247 -18.97 -14.08 8.06
N ARG A 248 -19.68 -12.95 8.23
CA ARG A 248 -21.08 -12.95 8.69
C ARG A 248 -22.03 -13.52 7.66
N MET A 249 -21.76 -13.31 6.37
CA MET A 249 -22.63 -13.83 5.31
C MET A 249 -22.47 -15.32 5.07
N PHE A 250 -21.25 -15.86 5.17
CA PHE A 250 -21.00 -17.28 4.95
C PHE A 250 -21.35 -18.16 6.15
N GLY A 251 -21.61 -17.58 7.33
CA GLY A 251 -21.90 -18.32 8.57
C GLY A 251 -20.69 -19.08 9.15
N ASP A 252 -19.73 -19.47 8.32
CA ASP A 252 -18.48 -20.12 8.70
C ASP A 252 -17.25 -19.33 8.18
N PRO A 253 -16.41 -18.77 9.07
CA PRO A 253 -15.19 -18.07 8.70
C PRO A 253 -14.16 -18.95 7.99
N LEU A 254 -14.19 -20.28 8.20
CA LEU A 254 -13.26 -21.21 7.56
C LEU A 254 -13.48 -21.30 6.04
N VAL A 255 -14.73 -21.19 5.58
CA VAL A 255 -15.07 -21.22 4.15
C VAL A 255 -14.47 -20.01 3.43
N PHE A 256 -14.57 -18.83 4.04
CA PHE A 256 -13.94 -17.62 3.50
C PHE A 256 -12.41 -17.76 3.45
N HIS A 257 -11.80 -18.23 4.54
CA HIS A 257 -10.35 -18.41 4.60
C HIS A 257 -9.84 -19.47 3.62
N ARG A 258 -10.63 -20.51 3.35
CA ARG A 258 -10.32 -21.54 2.35
C ARG A 258 -10.45 -21.01 0.92
N THR A 259 -11.35 -20.08 0.68
CA THR A 259 -11.57 -19.50 -0.67
C THR A 259 -10.51 -18.45 -1.01
N VAL A 260 -10.16 -17.59 -0.05
CA VAL A 260 -9.22 -16.48 -0.27
C VAL A 260 -7.76 -16.91 0.00
N HIS A 261 -7.55 -18.05 0.67
CA HIS A 261 -6.24 -18.61 0.98
C HIS A 261 -5.27 -17.58 1.61
N CYS A 262 -3.97 -17.72 1.34
CA CYS A 262 -2.92 -16.85 1.86
C CYS A 262 -2.95 -15.43 1.25
N TRP A 263 -3.69 -15.22 0.16
CA TRP A 263 -3.74 -13.94 -0.55
C TRP A 263 -4.39 -12.83 0.28
N TRP A 264 -5.32 -13.16 1.18
CA TRP A 264 -5.86 -12.19 2.12
C TRP A 264 -4.80 -11.66 3.09
N GLY A 265 -4.01 -12.57 3.66
CA GLY A 265 -2.90 -12.22 4.55
C GLY A 265 -1.86 -11.35 3.86
N VAL A 266 -1.48 -11.70 2.61
CA VAL A 266 -0.58 -10.88 1.79
C VAL A 266 -1.17 -9.50 1.53
N LEU A 267 -2.45 -9.41 1.14
CA LEU A 267 -3.12 -8.13 0.87
C LEU A 267 -3.11 -7.20 2.09
N VAL A 268 -3.43 -7.73 3.27
CA VAL A 268 -3.46 -6.95 4.50
C VAL A 268 -2.04 -6.62 4.96
N GLY A 269 -1.14 -7.61 4.98
CA GLY A 269 0.27 -7.42 5.34
C GLY A 269 0.96 -6.37 4.48
N CYS A 270 0.76 -6.38 3.16
CA CYS A 270 1.31 -5.35 2.29
C CYS A 270 0.64 -3.98 2.49
N THR A 271 -0.67 -3.92 2.73
CA THR A 271 -1.36 -2.63 2.91
C THR A 271 -0.96 -1.95 4.23
N CYS A 272 -0.88 -2.74 5.29
CA CYS A 272 -0.57 -2.27 6.63
C CYS A 272 0.94 -2.12 6.86
N GLY A 273 1.75 -3.04 6.35
CA GLY A 273 3.21 -3.02 6.47
C GLY A 273 3.84 -1.81 5.80
N VAL A 274 3.32 -1.37 4.63
CA VAL A 274 3.75 -0.10 4.01
C VAL A 274 3.48 1.09 4.94
N GLY A 275 2.40 1.04 5.73
CA GLY A 275 2.03 2.12 6.65
C GLY A 275 2.99 2.18 7.81
N VAL A 276 3.35 1.03 8.37
CA VAL A 276 4.38 0.93 9.41
C VAL A 276 5.74 1.39 8.88
N ALA A 277 6.13 0.99 7.66
CA ALA A 277 7.38 1.42 7.05
C ALA A 277 7.43 2.94 6.82
N LEU A 278 6.36 3.54 6.28
CA LEU A 278 6.24 5.01 6.13
C LEU A 278 6.31 5.72 7.48
N TRP A 279 5.67 5.15 8.50
CA TRP A 279 5.65 5.73 9.83
C TRP A 279 7.04 5.71 10.47
N LEU A 280 7.76 4.60 10.36
CA LEU A 280 9.15 4.50 10.82
C LEU A 280 10.08 5.43 10.04
N ALA A 281 9.97 5.48 8.71
CA ALA A 281 10.75 6.38 7.88
C ALA A 281 10.53 7.85 8.28
N ALA A 282 9.27 8.27 8.43
CA ALA A 282 8.95 9.62 8.86
C ALA A 282 9.45 9.91 10.29
N ALA A 283 9.40 8.94 11.20
CA ALA A 283 9.96 9.10 12.54
C ALA A 283 11.48 9.30 12.48
N LEU A 284 12.20 8.53 11.66
CA LEU A 284 13.64 8.69 11.47
C LEU A 284 13.99 10.07 10.87
N CYS A 285 13.21 10.57 9.91
CA CYS A 285 13.43 11.88 9.33
C CYS A 285 13.18 13.04 10.32
N VAL A 286 12.21 12.90 11.23
CA VAL A 286 11.86 13.95 12.20
C VAL A 286 12.78 13.94 13.43
N PHE A 287 13.32 12.77 13.79
CA PHE A 287 14.18 12.59 14.96
C PHE A 287 15.58 12.11 14.55
N PRO A 288 16.38 12.95 13.85
CA PRO A 288 17.72 12.58 13.42
C PRO A 288 18.69 12.36 14.59
N SER A 289 18.34 12.80 15.81
CA SER A 289 19.18 12.71 17.01
C SER A 289 19.05 11.39 17.79
N VAL A 290 18.43 10.37 17.22
CA VAL A 290 18.58 9.01 17.75
C VAL A 290 19.88 8.45 17.16
N ASP A 291 21.00 8.83 17.75
CA ASP A 291 22.30 8.19 17.47
C ASP A 291 22.15 6.69 17.77
N VAL A 292 22.06 5.87 16.72
CA VAL A 292 22.05 4.38 16.78
C VAL A 292 23.44 3.86 16.50
#